data_AF-A0AAX0YVG1-F1
#
_entry.id   AF-A0AAX0YVG1-F1
#
_cell.length_a   1.000
_cell.length_b   1.000
_cell.length_c   1.000
_cell.angle_alpha   90.00
_cell.angle_beta   90.00
_cell.angle_gamma   90.00
#
_symmetry.space_group_name_H-M   'P 1'
#
loop_
_entity.id
_entity.type
_entity.pdbx_description
1 polymer ?
#
loop_
_entity_poly.entity_id
_entity_poly.type
_entity_poly.pdbx_seq_one_letter_code
_entity_poly.pdbx_strand_id
1 'polypeptide(L)'
;MELLAIDFLGKPLRLEGSMAGWQQLFWDNTLVSQIAAAPTDTDQFTHQFELSNNEQTIQCQLNGTLSWQPFLIHYQASADQQMIAQGERNDKDIERQQPQQPIKPEKRFSLIGLASLGMKALKSAKLIKVVLASASLAAYSWLFSIQFALALLACLVFHEYGHIRAMKYFGMKTKGIYLIPFLGGLALSDEKINTRWQDVVISIMGPAFGLIMSLVSMIAYWITGEMFFAGLAVFNALLNLFNLLPILPLDGGHVLKSISFSMNSKIGIIACALAAVAGVILSYRLGLTLFGFLLIMGSLEIIFEWRQRHQSHLLPLDRYGQIFSTVWYIGLVAAFVGIIAYFASLGDSLLSLPLQILGT
;
A
#
# COMPACT_ATOMS: atom_id res chain seq x y z
N MET A 1 -4.56 15.76 -5.68
CA MET A 1 -4.37 15.25 -4.31
C MET A 1 -4.91 16.30 -3.38
N GLU A 2 -5.68 15.95 -2.36
CA GLU A 2 -6.18 16.94 -1.39
C GLU A 2 -5.03 17.35 -0.45
N LEU A 3 -4.53 18.58 -0.59
CA LEU A 3 -3.39 19.13 0.15
C LEU A 3 -3.81 19.84 1.44
N LEU A 4 -4.99 20.47 1.41
CA LEU A 4 -5.54 21.24 2.51
C LEU A 4 -7.06 21.10 2.50
N ALA A 5 -7.65 20.89 3.66
CA ALA A 5 -9.08 21.02 3.90
C ALA A 5 -9.25 21.72 5.25
N ILE A 6 -9.87 22.90 5.24
CA ILE A 6 -10.10 23.74 6.43
C ILE A 6 -11.54 24.22 6.44
N ASP A 7 -12.06 24.53 7.63
CA ASP A 7 -13.30 25.28 7.74
C ASP A 7 -13.03 26.76 7.39
N PHE A 8 -13.80 27.32 6.47
CA PHE A 8 -13.67 28.69 6.01
C PHE A 8 -15.06 29.28 5.78
N LEU A 9 -15.44 30.22 6.64
CA LEU A 9 -16.78 30.83 6.68
C LEU A 9 -17.90 29.77 6.86
N GLY A 10 -17.65 28.74 7.68
CA GLY A 10 -18.63 27.70 8.03
C GLY A 10 -18.84 26.63 6.95
N LYS A 11 -18.01 26.62 5.90
CA LYS A 11 -18.02 25.63 4.82
C LYS A 11 -16.59 25.17 4.52
N PRO A 12 -16.40 23.94 3.99
CA PRO A 12 -15.07 23.43 3.70
C PRO A 12 -14.42 24.17 2.53
N LEU A 13 -13.22 24.70 2.76
CA LEU A 13 -12.30 25.19 1.73
C LEU A 13 -11.21 24.15 1.52
N ARG A 14 -11.11 23.66 0.29
CA ARG A 14 -10.31 22.50 -0.08
C ARG A 14 -9.34 22.82 -1.22
N LEU A 15 -8.04 22.67 -0.97
CA LEU A 15 -7.00 22.81 -1.97
C LEU A 15 -6.60 21.43 -2.48
N GLU A 16 -6.73 21.22 -3.78
CA GLU A 16 -6.15 20.07 -4.47
C GLU A 16 -4.93 20.50 -5.28
N GLY A 17 -3.90 19.66 -5.34
CA GLY A 17 -2.74 19.92 -6.18
C GLY A 17 -1.96 18.69 -6.62
N SER A 18 -0.90 18.93 -7.40
CA SER A 18 0.03 17.92 -7.90
C SER A 18 1.47 18.46 -7.93
N MET A 19 2.44 17.55 -7.96
CA MET A 19 3.87 17.91 -8.11
C MET A 19 4.20 18.62 -9.44
N ALA A 20 3.29 18.63 -10.41
CA ALA A 20 3.48 19.37 -11.65
C ALA A 20 3.16 20.87 -11.52
N GLY A 21 2.88 21.37 -10.30
CA GLY A 21 2.53 22.77 -10.04
C GLY A 21 1.05 23.11 -10.28
N TRP A 22 0.25 22.16 -10.76
CA TRP A 22 -1.20 22.34 -10.92
C TRP A 22 -1.92 22.34 -9.56
N GLN A 23 -2.82 23.32 -9.35
CA GLN A 23 -3.62 23.47 -8.14
C GLN A 23 -5.07 23.88 -8.43
N GLN A 24 -6.03 23.42 -7.64
CA GLN A 24 -7.44 23.80 -7.68
C GLN A 24 -7.97 24.05 -6.27
N LEU A 25 -8.70 25.15 -6.08
CA LEU A 25 -9.33 25.51 -4.84
C LEU A 25 -10.84 25.36 -4.96
N PHE A 26 -11.44 24.64 -4.02
CA PHE A 26 -12.87 24.42 -3.94
C PHE A 26 -13.42 25.01 -2.66
N TRP A 27 -14.55 25.72 -2.72
CA TRP A 27 -15.34 26.12 -1.57
C TRP A 27 -16.71 25.43 -1.68
N ASP A 28 -17.09 24.64 -0.68
CA ASP A 28 -18.35 23.88 -0.68
C ASP A 28 -18.52 23.00 -1.95
N ASN A 29 -17.46 22.26 -2.31
CA ASN A 29 -17.36 21.47 -3.55
C ASN A 29 -17.50 22.24 -4.88
N THR A 30 -17.57 23.56 -4.85
CA THR A 30 -17.58 24.40 -6.05
C THR A 30 -16.17 24.89 -6.34
N LEU A 31 -15.69 24.73 -7.57
CA LEU A 31 -14.37 25.25 -7.97
C LEU A 31 -14.39 26.78 -7.95
N VAL A 32 -13.55 27.38 -7.11
CA VAL A 32 -13.47 28.84 -6.94
C VAL A 32 -12.18 29.45 -7.49
N SER A 33 -11.11 28.67 -7.61
CA SER A 33 -9.84 29.14 -8.19
C SER A 33 -9.01 27.98 -8.74
N GLN A 34 -8.16 28.26 -9.73
CA GLN A 34 -7.27 27.26 -10.33
C GLN A 34 -5.95 27.90 -10.77
N ILE A 35 -4.84 27.21 -10.50
CA ILE A 35 -3.49 27.54 -10.99
C ILE A 35 -3.07 26.43 -11.95
N ALA A 36 -2.72 26.81 -13.18
CA ALA A 36 -2.20 25.87 -14.17
C ALA A 36 -0.75 25.47 -13.83
N ALA A 37 -0.36 24.26 -14.24
CA ALA A 37 1.03 23.81 -14.12
C ALA A 37 1.98 24.79 -14.82
N ALA A 38 2.84 25.46 -14.07
CA ALA A 38 3.85 26.38 -14.57
C ALA A 38 5.25 25.79 -14.35
N PRO A 39 6.22 25.98 -15.28
CA PRO A 39 7.59 25.49 -15.13
C PRO A 39 8.43 26.28 -14.11
N THR A 40 7.87 27.33 -13.51
CA THR A 40 8.52 28.12 -12.46
C THR A 40 8.24 27.51 -11.08
N ASP A 41 9.30 26.97 -10.46
CA ASP A 41 9.36 26.55 -9.05
C ASP A 41 9.22 27.78 -8.13
N THR A 42 8.04 28.39 -8.07
CA THR A 42 7.70 29.26 -6.96
C THR A 42 7.01 28.41 -5.91
N ASP A 43 7.72 28.17 -4.80
CA ASP A 43 7.15 27.52 -3.61
C ASP A 43 5.92 28.28 -3.08
N GLN A 44 5.74 29.54 -3.47
CA GLN A 44 4.60 30.37 -3.11
C GLN A 44 3.42 30.15 -4.05
N PHE A 45 2.22 30.03 -3.46
CA PHE A 45 0.96 30.03 -4.19
C PHE A 45 0.02 31.10 -3.62
N THR A 46 -0.85 31.62 -4.47
CA THR A 46 -1.88 32.59 -4.10
C THR A 46 -3.12 32.32 -4.91
N HIS A 47 -4.20 31.95 -4.23
CA HIS A 47 -5.53 31.82 -4.79
C HIS A 47 -6.38 32.99 -4.32
N GLN A 48 -7.02 33.68 -5.25
CA GLN A 48 -8.00 34.72 -4.99
C GLN A 48 -9.33 34.31 -5.60
N PHE A 49 -10.42 34.55 -4.88
CA PHE A 49 -11.77 34.26 -5.34
C PHE A 49 -12.79 35.15 -4.61
N GLU A 50 -13.96 35.33 -5.21
CA GLU A 50 -15.03 36.16 -4.68
C GLU A 50 -16.23 35.28 -4.31
N LEU A 51 -16.83 35.55 -3.16
CA LEU A 51 -18.09 34.93 -2.75
C LEU A 51 -19.18 36.01 -2.73
N SER A 52 -20.19 35.85 -3.58
CA SER A 52 -21.36 36.73 -3.63
C SER A 52 -22.52 36.11 -2.87
N ASN A 53 -23.08 36.83 -1.89
CA ASN A 53 -24.33 36.45 -1.25
C ASN A 53 -25.31 37.65 -1.28
N ASN A 54 -26.22 37.65 -2.26
CA ASN A 54 -27.35 38.55 -2.57
C ASN A 54 -27.25 40.08 -2.34
N GLU A 55 -26.46 40.60 -1.40
CA GLU A 55 -26.23 42.03 -1.13
C GLU A 55 -24.76 42.38 -0.80
N GLN A 56 -23.87 41.40 -0.57
CA GLN A 56 -22.44 41.64 -0.26
C GLN A 56 -21.52 40.71 -1.05
N THR A 57 -20.39 41.26 -1.52
CA THR A 57 -19.30 40.51 -2.16
C THR A 57 -18.13 40.47 -1.21
N ILE A 58 -17.68 39.26 -0.85
CA ILE A 58 -16.57 39.03 0.07
C ILE A 58 -15.36 38.61 -0.76
N GLN A 59 -14.26 39.36 -0.62
CA GLN A 59 -12.98 39.08 -1.26
C GLN A 59 -12.21 38.05 -0.43
N CYS A 60 -12.05 36.84 -0.96
CA CYS A 60 -11.40 35.74 -0.27
C CYS A 60 -10.03 35.45 -0.89
N GLN A 61 -9.07 35.14 -0.03
CA GLN A 61 -7.71 34.86 -0.44
C GLN A 61 -7.12 33.71 0.37
N LEU A 62 -6.42 32.80 -0.31
CA LEU A 62 -5.62 31.74 0.28
C LEU A 62 -4.19 31.85 -0.24
N ASN A 63 -3.27 32.17 0.66
CA ASN A 63 -1.85 32.32 0.38
C ASN A 63 -1.07 31.24 1.10
N GLY A 64 0.06 30.84 0.56
CA GLY A 64 0.92 29.92 1.27
C GLY A 64 2.23 29.62 0.58
N THR A 65 3.04 28.83 1.27
CA THR A 65 4.20 28.15 0.70
C THR A 65 3.96 26.65 0.70
N LEU A 66 4.40 25.97 -0.35
CA LEU A 66 4.26 24.54 -0.56
C LEU A 66 5.62 23.96 -0.94
N SER A 67 6.21 23.19 -0.04
CA SER A 67 7.36 22.33 -0.33
C SER A 67 6.90 20.89 -0.46
N TRP A 68 7.43 20.15 -1.42
CA TRP A 68 7.12 18.74 -1.63
C TRP A 68 8.13 17.80 -0.96
N GLN A 69 9.33 18.28 -0.62
CA GLN A 69 10.43 17.44 -0.12
C GLN A 69 11.30 18.20 0.91
N PRO A 70 11.05 18.06 2.23
CA PRO A 70 9.93 17.36 2.86
C PRO A 70 8.59 18.06 2.57
N PHE A 71 7.49 17.31 2.64
CA PHE A 71 6.16 17.90 2.44
C PHE A 71 5.82 18.85 3.58
N LEU A 72 5.63 20.13 3.26
CA LEU A 72 5.23 21.16 4.20
C LEU A 72 4.42 22.22 3.47
N ILE A 73 3.21 22.49 3.97
CA ILE A 73 2.38 23.60 3.51
C ILE A 73 2.18 24.58 4.65
N HIS A 74 2.58 25.83 4.47
CA HIS A 74 2.14 26.93 5.31
C HIS A 74 1.02 27.66 4.59
N TYR A 75 -0.08 27.93 5.28
CA TYR A 75 -1.22 28.60 4.66
C TYR A 75 -1.78 29.71 5.55
N GLN A 76 -2.31 30.73 4.89
CA GLN A 76 -3.07 31.80 5.50
C GLN A 76 -4.29 32.08 4.60
N ALA A 77 -5.47 31.90 5.17
CA ALA A 77 -6.75 32.16 4.53
C ALA A 77 -7.40 33.41 5.15
N SER A 78 -7.79 34.36 4.31
CA SER A 78 -8.43 35.60 4.71
C SER A 78 -9.70 35.89 3.90
N ALA A 79 -10.62 36.61 4.52
CA ALA A 79 -11.82 37.16 3.90
C ALA A 79 -11.89 38.65 4.24
N ASP A 80 -12.01 39.52 3.24
CA ASP A 80 -12.00 40.98 3.39
C ASP A 80 -10.85 41.50 4.26
N GLN A 81 -9.64 40.97 4.03
CA GLN A 81 -8.41 41.24 4.80
C GLN A 81 -8.41 40.76 6.26
N GLN A 82 -9.52 40.22 6.77
CA GLN A 82 -9.56 39.56 8.06
C GLN A 82 -9.07 38.12 7.93
N MET A 83 -8.11 37.73 8.77
CA MET A 83 -7.60 36.36 8.81
C MET A 83 -8.66 35.43 9.42
N ILE A 84 -9.03 34.38 8.67
CA ILE A 84 -10.02 33.38 9.08
C ILE A 84 -9.33 32.12 9.61
N ALA A 85 -8.27 31.70 8.92
CA ALA A 85 -7.49 30.53 9.31
C ALA A 85 -6.02 30.69 8.93
N GLN A 86 -5.13 30.16 9.75
CA GLN A 86 -3.71 30.03 9.44
C GLN A 86 -3.19 28.74 10.05
N GLY A 87 -2.13 28.20 9.48
CA GLY A 87 -1.49 27.01 10.03
C GLY A 87 -0.43 26.44 9.13
N GLU A 88 0.06 25.28 9.54
CA GLU A 88 0.97 24.46 8.77
C GLU A 88 0.42 23.02 8.69
N ARG A 89 0.74 22.31 7.61
CA ARG A 89 0.49 20.87 7.53
C ARG A 89 1.70 20.15 6.99
N ASN A 90 1.98 18.99 7.57
CA ASN A 90 3.05 18.11 7.16
C ASN A 90 2.49 16.77 6.63
N ASP A 91 3.42 15.87 6.29
CA ASP A 91 3.15 14.51 5.84
C ASP A 91 2.24 13.73 6.79
N LYS A 92 2.46 13.79 8.11
CA LYS A 92 1.64 13.11 9.12
C LYS A 92 0.20 13.59 9.15
N ASP A 93 -0.03 14.87 8.85
CA ASP A 93 -1.38 15.43 8.76
C ASP A 93 -2.12 14.90 7.53
N ILE A 94 -1.41 14.67 6.42
CA ILE A 94 -1.98 14.05 5.21
C ILE A 94 -2.27 12.55 5.45
N GLU A 95 -1.40 11.85 6.18
CA GLU A 95 -1.61 10.45 6.53
C GLU A 95 -2.91 10.21 7.30
N ARG A 96 -3.24 11.09 8.24
CA ARG A 96 -4.43 10.97 9.10
C ARG A 96 -5.71 11.52 8.49
N GLN A 97 -5.61 12.21 7.36
CA GLN A 97 -6.75 12.84 6.70
C GLN A 97 -7.68 11.80 6.07
N GLN A 98 -8.98 12.09 6.07
CA GLN A 98 -9.96 11.37 5.25
C GLN A 98 -10.40 12.29 4.11
N PRO A 99 -9.86 12.14 2.89
CA PRO A 99 -10.22 13.01 1.78
C PRO A 99 -11.72 12.94 1.50
N GLN A 100 -12.35 14.10 1.29
CA GLN A 100 -13.76 14.13 0.92
C GLN A 100 -13.92 13.50 -0.47
N GLN A 101 -14.71 12.43 -0.56
CA GLN A 101 -15.01 11.83 -1.86
C GLN A 101 -16.00 12.74 -2.61
N PRO A 102 -15.71 13.15 -3.86
CA PRO A 102 -16.70 13.82 -4.66
C PRO A 102 -17.91 12.89 -4.82
N ILE A 103 -19.11 13.42 -4.60
CA ILE A 103 -20.37 12.68 -4.75
C ILE A 103 -20.44 12.19 -6.20
N LYS A 104 -20.16 10.90 -6.43
CA LYS A 104 -20.36 10.29 -7.75
C LYS A 104 -21.87 10.17 -7.98
N PRO A 105 -22.42 10.66 -9.09
CA PRO A 105 -23.84 10.47 -9.39
C PRO A 105 -24.15 8.97 -9.46
N GLU A 106 -25.14 8.52 -8.68
CA GLU A 106 -25.54 7.12 -8.63
C GLU A 106 -26.06 6.67 -10.00
N LYS A 107 -25.35 5.72 -10.62
CA LYS A 107 -25.90 4.99 -11.77
C LYS A 107 -26.88 3.95 -11.24
N ARG A 108 -28.17 4.20 -11.42
CA ARG A 108 -29.25 3.25 -11.10
C ARG A 108 -29.16 2.04 -12.04
N PHE A 109 -28.67 0.91 -11.54
CA PHE A 109 -28.90 -0.38 -12.17
C PHE A 109 -29.98 -1.14 -11.39
N SER A 110 -31.12 -1.36 -12.04
CA SER A 110 -32.26 -2.15 -11.57
C SER A 110 -32.31 -3.48 -12.32
N LEU A 111 -32.19 -4.59 -11.59
CA LEU A 111 -32.58 -5.96 -11.98
C LEU A 111 -32.46 -6.99 -10.82
N ILE A 112 -31.91 -6.63 -9.66
CA ILE A 112 -31.61 -7.54 -8.53
C ILE A 112 -32.78 -7.61 -7.50
N GLY A 113 -34.03 -7.46 -7.97
CA GLY A 113 -35.21 -7.54 -7.11
C GLY A 113 -35.51 -8.96 -6.59
N LEU A 114 -35.16 -10.00 -7.36
CA LEU A 114 -35.51 -11.40 -7.08
C LEU A 114 -34.46 -12.17 -6.26
N ALA A 115 -33.20 -11.73 -6.22
CA ALA A 115 -32.15 -12.35 -5.41
C ALA A 115 -32.24 -11.96 -3.91
N SER A 116 -33.09 -10.98 -3.59
CA SER A 116 -33.21 -10.31 -2.28
C SER A 116 -33.82 -11.16 -1.15
N LEU A 117 -34.43 -12.31 -1.46
CA LEU A 117 -35.03 -13.21 -0.47
C LEU A 117 -34.07 -14.31 0.02
N GLY A 118 -33.14 -14.79 -0.81
CA GLY A 118 -32.07 -15.72 -0.39
C GLY A 118 -30.88 -15.02 0.30
N MET A 119 -30.58 -13.77 -0.10
CA MET A 119 -29.48 -12.95 0.45
C MET A 119 -29.67 -12.47 1.90
N LYS A 120 -30.88 -12.58 2.47
CA LYS A 120 -31.11 -12.22 3.88
C LYS A 120 -30.41 -13.16 4.86
N ALA A 121 -30.02 -14.36 4.43
CA ALA A 121 -29.23 -15.31 5.23
C ALA A 121 -27.72 -14.97 5.31
N LEU A 122 -27.18 -14.10 4.43
CA LEU A 122 -25.75 -13.75 4.35
C LEU A 122 -25.41 -12.36 4.95
N LYS A 123 -26.33 -11.77 5.73
CA LYS A 123 -26.23 -10.36 6.18
C LYS A 123 -25.17 -10.04 7.23
N SER A 124 -24.35 -11.00 7.67
CA SER A 124 -23.26 -10.71 8.61
C SER A 124 -21.92 -10.85 7.92
N ALA A 125 -21.15 -9.76 7.85
CA ALA A 125 -19.75 -9.82 7.40
C ALA A 125 -18.93 -10.87 8.18
N LYS A 126 -19.33 -11.20 9.42
CA LYS A 126 -18.74 -12.30 10.20
C LYS A 126 -19.05 -13.67 9.59
N LEU A 127 -20.27 -13.90 9.12
CA LEU A 127 -20.66 -15.17 8.48
C LEU A 127 -19.90 -15.37 7.17
N ILE A 128 -19.76 -14.32 6.35
CA ILE A 128 -18.98 -14.38 5.11
C ILE A 128 -17.54 -14.79 5.38
N LYS A 129 -16.89 -14.20 6.39
CA LYS A 129 -15.51 -14.57 6.78
C LYS A 129 -15.40 -16.02 7.21
N VAL A 130 -16.35 -16.50 8.03
CA VAL A 130 -16.35 -17.89 8.50
C VAL A 130 -16.55 -18.84 7.31
N VAL A 131 -17.51 -18.57 6.44
CA VAL A 131 -17.76 -19.39 5.24
C VAL A 131 -16.53 -19.45 4.34
N LEU A 132 -15.89 -18.31 4.07
CA LEU A 132 -14.70 -18.26 3.23
C LEU A 132 -13.50 -18.98 3.87
N ALA A 133 -13.29 -18.80 5.18
CA ALA A 133 -12.24 -19.51 5.91
C ALA A 133 -12.49 -21.04 5.94
N SER A 134 -13.72 -21.47 6.22
CA SER A 134 -14.11 -22.89 6.19
C SER A 134 -13.99 -23.48 4.79
N ALA A 135 -14.38 -22.74 3.75
CA ALA A 135 -14.22 -23.17 2.36
C ALA A 135 -12.74 -23.28 1.98
N SER A 136 -11.90 -22.33 2.40
CA SER A 136 -10.45 -22.38 2.18
C SER A 136 -9.83 -23.58 2.88
N LEU A 137 -10.20 -23.80 4.14
CA LEU A 137 -9.75 -24.96 4.92
C LEU A 137 -10.14 -26.26 4.21
N ALA A 138 -11.39 -26.41 3.78
CA ALA A 138 -11.86 -27.60 3.08
C ALA A 138 -11.14 -27.80 1.74
N ALA A 139 -10.97 -26.76 0.93
CA ALA A 139 -10.31 -26.83 -0.37
C ALA A 139 -8.84 -27.26 -0.24
N TYR A 140 -8.06 -26.61 0.64
CA TYR A 140 -6.66 -26.97 0.85
C TYR A 140 -6.49 -28.33 1.55
N SER A 141 -7.43 -28.71 2.42
CA SER A 141 -7.40 -30.04 3.06
C SER A 141 -7.67 -31.15 2.04
N TRP A 142 -8.54 -30.90 1.06
CA TRP A 142 -8.84 -31.85 0.00
C TRP A 142 -7.68 -32.02 -0.98
N LEU A 143 -7.00 -30.93 -1.34
CA LEU A 143 -5.88 -30.96 -2.29
C LEU A 143 -4.58 -31.48 -1.66
N PHE A 144 -4.39 -31.25 -0.36
CA PHE A 144 -3.16 -31.59 0.35
C PHE A 144 -3.48 -32.40 1.62
N SER A 145 -3.41 -31.77 2.79
CA SER A 145 -3.76 -32.38 4.08
C SER A 145 -4.37 -31.34 5.01
N ILE A 146 -5.09 -31.79 6.02
CA ILE A 146 -5.67 -30.90 7.03
C ILE A 146 -4.58 -30.14 7.81
N GLN A 147 -3.45 -30.79 8.10
CA GLN A 147 -2.30 -30.16 8.77
C GLN A 147 -1.70 -29.04 7.92
N PHE A 148 -1.52 -29.30 6.61
CA PHE A 148 -1.03 -28.29 5.67
C PHE A 148 -2.00 -27.12 5.56
N ALA A 149 -3.30 -27.40 5.42
CA ALA A 149 -4.32 -26.36 5.32
C ALA A 149 -4.35 -25.46 6.57
N LEU A 150 -4.28 -26.05 7.77
CA LEU A 150 -4.21 -25.28 9.02
C LEU A 150 -2.94 -24.44 9.12
N ALA A 151 -1.79 -24.98 8.74
CA ALA A 151 -0.53 -24.26 8.71
C ALA A 151 -0.58 -23.07 7.74
N LEU A 152 -1.07 -23.28 6.50
CA LEU A 152 -1.22 -22.23 5.51
C LEU A 152 -2.18 -21.12 5.97
N LEU A 153 -3.33 -21.49 6.54
CA LEU A 153 -4.27 -20.51 7.07
C LEU A 153 -3.65 -19.71 8.22
N ALA A 154 -2.87 -20.35 9.10
CA ALA A 154 -2.16 -19.66 10.18
C ALA A 154 -1.13 -18.66 9.64
N CYS A 155 -0.32 -19.06 8.65
CA CYS A 155 0.64 -18.18 7.97
C CYS A 155 -0.04 -16.97 7.33
N LEU A 156 -1.11 -17.21 6.55
CA LEU A 156 -1.88 -16.14 5.92
C LEU A 156 -2.50 -15.20 6.95
N VAL A 157 -3.14 -15.72 7.99
CA VAL A 157 -3.74 -14.86 9.04
C VAL A 157 -2.68 -14.02 9.73
N PHE A 158 -1.51 -14.58 10.03
CA PHE A 158 -0.45 -13.84 10.70
C PHE A 158 0.16 -12.75 9.81
N HIS A 159 0.34 -13.05 8.52
CA HIS A 159 0.74 -12.09 7.50
C HIS A 159 -0.30 -10.95 7.37
N GLU A 160 -1.57 -11.27 7.13
CA GLU A 160 -2.65 -10.29 7.00
C GLU A 160 -2.87 -9.45 8.27
N TYR A 161 -2.59 -10.03 9.43
CA TYR A 161 -2.60 -9.30 10.69
C TYR A 161 -1.55 -8.18 10.73
N GLY A 162 -0.39 -8.38 10.10
CA GLY A 162 0.62 -7.34 9.90
C GLY A 162 0.08 -6.12 9.17
N HIS A 163 -0.59 -6.32 8.02
CA HIS A 163 -1.26 -5.24 7.28
C HIS A 163 -2.31 -4.53 8.13
N ILE A 164 -3.15 -5.27 8.85
CA ILE A 164 -4.17 -4.68 9.73
C ILE A 164 -3.54 -3.84 10.84
N ARG A 165 -2.43 -4.29 11.42
CA ARG A 165 -1.73 -3.55 12.46
C ARG A 165 -1.19 -2.24 11.93
N ALA A 166 -0.62 -2.25 10.72
CA ALA A 166 -0.14 -1.06 10.02
C ALA A 166 -1.27 -0.09 9.67
N MET A 167 -2.38 -0.58 9.12
CA MET A 167 -3.56 0.23 8.83
C MET A 167 -4.11 0.91 10.09
N LYS A 168 -4.20 0.18 11.21
CA LYS A 168 -4.61 0.75 12.50
C LYS A 168 -3.63 1.79 13.04
N TYR A 169 -2.33 1.61 12.80
CA TYR A 169 -1.31 2.60 13.18
C TYR A 169 -1.55 3.94 12.46
N PHE A 170 -1.98 3.91 11.20
CA PHE A 170 -2.36 5.10 10.43
C PHE A 170 -3.79 5.60 10.70
N GLY A 171 -4.51 5.01 11.66
CA GLY A 171 -5.88 5.42 12.01
C GLY A 171 -6.96 4.91 11.05
N MET A 172 -6.62 4.03 10.10
CA MET A 172 -7.57 3.52 9.11
C MET A 172 -8.53 2.49 9.73
N LYS A 173 -9.82 2.59 9.35
CA LYS A 173 -10.83 1.59 9.71
C LYS A 173 -10.67 0.31 8.88
N THR A 174 -10.40 -0.79 9.57
CA THR A 174 -10.20 -2.12 8.95
C THR A 174 -11.47 -2.97 9.00
N LYS A 175 -11.79 -3.62 7.89
CA LYS A 175 -12.92 -4.57 7.78
C LYS A 175 -12.54 -6.00 8.20
N GLY A 176 -11.27 -6.24 8.54
CA GLY A 176 -10.73 -7.53 8.96
C GLY A 176 -10.20 -8.38 7.80
N ILE A 177 -9.85 -9.63 8.12
CA ILE A 177 -9.22 -10.58 7.20
C ILE A 177 -10.29 -11.43 6.50
N TYR A 178 -10.15 -11.62 5.19
CA TYR A 178 -10.92 -12.56 4.38
C TYR A 178 -9.96 -13.60 3.80
N LEU A 179 -10.21 -14.88 4.04
CA LEU A 179 -9.40 -15.97 3.50
C LEU A 179 -10.14 -16.57 2.32
N ILE A 180 -9.75 -16.20 1.11
CA ILE A 180 -10.42 -16.60 -0.12
C ILE A 180 -9.72 -17.83 -0.68
N PRO A 181 -10.45 -18.93 -0.96
CA PRO A 181 -9.84 -20.13 -1.53
C PRO A 181 -9.07 -19.81 -2.81
N PHE A 182 -7.87 -20.37 -2.96
CA PHE A 182 -6.96 -20.21 -4.11
C PHE A 182 -6.41 -18.81 -4.35
N LEU A 183 -7.00 -17.77 -3.75
CA LEU A 183 -6.55 -16.38 -3.90
C LEU A 183 -5.65 -15.93 -2.74
N GLY A 184 -5.86 -16.51 -1.54
CA GLY A 184 -5.05 -16.21 -0.35
C GLY A 184 -5.78 -15.38 0.70
N GLY A 185 -5.02 -14.63 1.48
CA GLY A 185 -5.54 -13.67 2.44
C GLY A 185 -5.86 -12.33 1.77
N LEU A 186 -6.85 -11.62 2.30
CA LEU A 186 -7.15 -10.25 1.91
C LEU A 186 -7.54 -9.43 3.13
N ALA A 187 -6.70 -8.45 3.50
CA ALA A 187 -7.04 -7.42 4.47
C ALA A 187 -7.72 -6.22 3.80
N LEU A 188 -8.98 -5.95 4.17
CA LEU A 188 -9.75 -4.86 3.60
C LEU A 188 -9.80 -3.62 4.51
N SER A 189 -9.67 -2.43 3.92
CA SER A 189 -9.90 -1.12 4.54
C SER A 189 -11.04 -0.38 3.82
N ASP A 190 -11.78 0.45 4.56
CA ASP A 190 -12.75 1.39 3.99
C ASP A 190 -12.12 2.71 3.53
N GLU A 191 -10.90 2.96 3.97
CA GLU A 191 -10.20 4.22 3.79
C GLU A 191 -9.12 4.11 2.72
N LYS A 192 -8.97 5.17 1.92
CA LYS A 192 -7.95 5.24 0.87
C LYS A 192 -6.59 5.54 1.51
N ILE A 193 -5.56 4.99 0.88
CA ILE A 193 -4.18 5.37 1.16
C ILE A 193 -3.95 6.78 0.60
N ASN A 194 -3.29 7.65 1.38
CA ASN A 194 -3.02 9.04 1.01
C ASN A 194 -1.55 9.28 0.66
N THR A 195 -0.63 8.53 1.27
CA THR A 195 0.82 8.68 1.05
C THR A 195 1.47 7.40 0.56
N ARG A 196 2.56 7.52 -0.18
CA ARG A 196 3.42 6.40 -0.58
C ARG A 196 4.09 5.73 0.62
N TRP A 197 4.34 6.48 1.68
CA TRP A 197 4.84 5.94 2.94
C TRP A 197 3.84 4.97 3.58
N GLN A 198 2.56 5.34 3.63
CA GLN A 198 1.49 4.45 4.10
C GLN A 198 1.45 3.15 3.28
N ASP A 199 1.49 3.26 1.95
CA ASP A 199 1.50 2.10 1.04
C ASP A 199 2.69 1.17 1.36
N VAL A 200 3.90 1.72 1.48
CA VAL A 200 5.08 0.93 1.83
C VAL A 200 4.96 0.26 3.20
N VAL A 201 4.61 1.01 4.25
CA VAL A 201 4.54 0.46 5.60
C VAL A 201 3.45 -0.61 5.69
N ILE A 202 2.27 -0.37 5.08
CA ILE A 202 1.21 -1.37 5.07
C ILE A 202 1.69 -2.63 4.35
N SER A 203 2.23 -2.53 3.14
CA SER A 203 2.70 -3.69 2.37
C SER A 203 3.86 -4.43 3.03
N ILE A 204 4.84 -3.73 3.62
CA ILE A 204 5.98 -4.38 4.29
C ILE A 204 5.56 -5.10 5.57
N MET A 205 4.54 -4.62 6.28
CA MET A 205 4.18 -5.15 7.58
C MET A 205 3.60 -6.56 7.53
N GLY A 206 3.02 -6.99 6.41
CA GLY A 206 2.62 -8.40 6.21
C GLY A 206 3.83 -9.33 6.22
N PRO A 207 4.80 -9.15 5.31
CA PRO A 207 6.08 -9.85 5.31
C PRO A 207 6.88 -9.69 6.61
N ALA A 208 6.85 -8.53 7.27
CA ALA A 208 7.55 -8.37 8.55
C ALA A 208 6.98 -9.29 9.64
N PHE A 209 5.64 -9.41 9.73
CA PHE A 209 4.99 -10.39 10.61
C PHE A 209 5.28 -11.82 10.16
N GLY A 210 5.27 -12.07 8.86
CA GLY A 210 5.76 -13.33 8.29
C GLY A 210 7.16 -13.70 8.80
N LEU A 211 8.11 -12.77 8.79
CA LEU A 211 9.47 -13.02 9.26
C LEU A 211 9.49 -13.40 10.74
N ILE A 212 8.72 -12.69 11.58
CA ILE A 212 8.58 -13.02 13.01
C ILE A 212 8.10 -14.46 13.17
N MET A 213 7.08 -14.88 12.43
CA MET A 213 6.55 -16.25 12.50
C MET A 213 7.56 -17.31 12.03
N SER A 214 8.31 -17.03 10.96
CA SER A 214 9.36 -17.92 10.48
C SER A 214 10.49 -18.05 11.50
N LEU A 215 10.93 -16.95 12.11
CA LEU A 215 11.97 -16.97 13.14
C LEU A 215 11.52 -17.69 14.41
N VAL A 216 10.29 -17.46 14.87
CA VAL A 216 9.72 -18.17 16.03
C VAL A 216 9.64 -19.67 15.75
N SER A 217 9.23 -20.06 14.55
CA SER A 217 9.17 -21.46 14.12
C SER A 217 10.57 -22.07 14.01
N MET A 218 11.55 -21.33 13.50
CA MET A 218 12.95 -21.76 13.45
C MET A 218 13.54 -21.97 14.84
N ILE A 219 13.28 -21.07 15.80
CA ILE A 219 13.69 -21.21 17.19
C ILE A 219 12.99 -22.42 17.84
N ALA A 220 11.70 -22.62 17.59
CA ALA A 220 10.97 -23.77 18.09
C ALA A 220 11.58 -25.09 17.60
N TYR A 221 11.94 -25.18 16.32
CA TYR A 221 12.66 -26.32 15.77
C TYR A 221 13.99 -26.58 16.48
N TRP A 222 14.79 -25.53 16.75
CA TRP A 222 16.06 -25.70 17.46
C TRP A 222 15.91 -26.21 18.88
N ILE A 223 14.79 -25.89 19.55
CA ILE A 223 14.52 -26.33 20.91
C ILE A 223 13.96 -27.75 20.94
N THR A 224 13.04 -28.08 20.02
CA THR A 224 12.29 -29.35 20.07
C THR A 224 12.83 -30.45 19.16
N GLY A 225 13.55 -30.08 18.10
CA GLY A 225 13.94 -30.99 17.01
C GLY A 225 12.79 -31.38 16.08
N GLU A 226 11.58 -30.85 16.29
CA GLU A 226 10.39 -31.27 15.55
C GLU A 226 10.36 -30.69 14.13
N MET A 227 10.41 -31.56 13.12
CA MET A 227 10.46 -31.20 11.71
C MET A 227 9.27 -30.36 11.24
N PHE A 228 8.13 -30.46 11.94
CA PHE A 228 6.97 -29.61 11.69
C PHE A 228 7.33 -28.11 11.76
N PHE A 229 8.11 -27.69 12.75
CA PHE A 229 8.48 -26.28 12.92
C PHE A 229 9.49 -25.81 11.86
N ALA A 230 10.41 -26.69 11.45
CA ALA A 230 11.30 -26.41 10.32
C ALA A 230 10.48 -26.21 9.03
N GLY A 231 9.57 -27.14 8.74
CA GLY A 231 8.67 -27.05 7.59
C GLY A 231 7.83 -25.77 7.61
N LEU A 232 7.26 -25.40 8.78
CA LEU A 232 6.49 -24.18 8.94
C LEU A 232 7.35 -22.91 8.72
N ALA A 233 8.58 -22.89 9.24
CA ALA A 233 9.49 -21.76 9.08
C ALA A 233 9.82 -21.50 7.60
N VAL A 234 10.20 -22.55 6.87
CA VAL A 234 10.57 -22.46 5.45
C VAL A 234 9.34 -22.18 4.58
N PHE A 235 8.22 -22.86 4.84
CA PHE A 235 6.99 -22.63 4.08
C PHE A 235 6.48 -21.20 4.23
N ASN A 236 6.45 -20.70 5.46
CA ASN A 236 6.07 -19.31 5.71
C ASN A 236 7.07 -18.32 5.11
N ALA A 237 8.38 -18.63 5.16
CA ALA A 237 9.39 -17.79 4.51
C ALA A 237 9.19 -17.72 3.00
N LEU A 238 8.89 -18.85 2.36
CA LEU A 238 8.57 -18.92 0.94
C LEU A 238 7.33 -18.10 0.60
N LEU A 239 6.22 -18.27 1.35
CA LEU A 239 4.99 -17.52 1.16
C LEU A 239 5.22 -16.00 1.21
N ASN A 240 6.00 -15.53 2.18
CA ASN A 240 6.29 -14.11 2.33
C ASN A 240 7.29 -13.60 1.28
N LEU A 241 8.24 -14.43 0.84
CA LEU A 241 9.14 -14.11 -0.26
C LEU A 241 8.37 -13.96 -1.59
N PHE A 242 7.35 -14.80 -1.82
CA PHE A 242 6.42 -14.63 -2.95
C PHE A 242 5.67 -13.30 -2.86
N ASN A 243 5.12 -12.94 -1.70
CA ASN A 243 4.45 -11.65 -1.52
C ASN A 243 5.40 -10.45 -1.71
N LEU A 244 6.70 -10.62 -1.46
CA LEU A 244 7.71 -9.61 -1.74
C LEU A 244 8.11 -9.55 -3.23
N LEU A 245 7.52 -10.31 -4.14
CA LEU A 245 7.81 -10.15 -5.56
C LEU A 245 7.36 -8.78 -6.09
N PRO A 246 8.08 -8.20 -7.08
CA PRO A 246 7.81 -6.87 -7.65
C PRO A 246 6.61 -6.85 -8.61
N ILE A 247 5.55 -7.60 -8.32
CA ILE A 247 4.39 -7.80 -9.20
C ILE A 247 3.15 -7.32 -8.48
N LEU A 248 2.29 -6.52 -9.12
CA LEU A 248 1.00 -6.19 -8.52
C LEU A 248 0.02 -7.36 -8.71
N PRO A 249 -0.83 -7.68 -7.72
CA PRO A 249 -1.15 -6.92 -6.50
C PRO A 249 -0.33 -7.34 -5.25
N LEU A 250 0.84 -7.95 -5.40
CA LEU A 250 1.66 -8.40 -4.26
C LEU A 250 2.32 -7.23 -3.53
N ASP A 251 2.67 -7.44 -2.26
CA ASP A 251 3.27 -6.43 -1.38
C ASP A 251 4.54 -5.80 -1.96
N GLY A 252 5.43 -6.62 -2.52
CA GLY A 252 6.68 -6.15 -3.12
C GLY A 252 6.44 -5.21 -4.29
N GLY A 253 5.39 -5.47 -5.08
CA GLY A 253 4.94 -4.58 -6.16
C GLY A 253 4.53 -3.21 -5.65
N HIS A 254 3.74 -3.15 -4.57
CA HIS A 254 3.35 -1.90 -3.90
C HIS A 254 4.56 -1.12 -3.39
N VAL A 255 5.50 -1.81 -2.71
CA VAL A 255 6.72 -1.19 -2.15
C VAL A 255 7.59 -0.60 -3.25
N LEU A 256 7.91 -1.38 -4.28
CA LEU A 256 8.81 -0.96 -5.37
C LEU A 256 8.17 0.11 -6.24
N LYS A 257 6.86 0.03 -6.50
CA LYS A 257 6.12 1.10 -7.16
C LYS A 257 6.20 2.39 -6.36
N SER A 258 6.01 2.32 -5.05
CA SER A 258 6.04 3.50 -4.19
C SER A 258 7.42 4.15 -4.11
N ILE A 259 8.50 3.36 -4.00
CA ILE A 259 9.89 3.86 -4.09
C ILE A 259 10.15 4.47 -5.48
N SER A 260 9.91 3.71 -6.55
CA SER A 260 10.22 4.11 -7.94
C SER A 260 9.49 5.40 -8.35
N PHE A 261 8.22 5.54 -7.96
CA PHE A 261 7.40 6.69 -8.36
C PHE A 261 7.71 7.94 -7.51
N SER A 262 8.42 7.77 -6.39
CA SER A 262 8.87 8.87 -5.54
C SER A 262 10.25 9.41 -5.95
N MET A 263 10.99 8.67 -6.78
CA MET A 263 12.29 9.09 -7.32
C MET A 263 12.13 10.00 -8.55
N ASN A 264 13.18 10.79 -8.84
CA ASN A 264 13.27 11.53 -10.09
C ASN A 264 13.16 10.56 -11.28
N SER A 265 12.51 11.03 -12.35
CA SER A 265 12.06 10.26 -13.49
C SER A 265 13.11 9.30 -14.06
N LYS A 266 14.31 9.80 -14.32
CA LYS A 266 15.39 9.02 -14.92
C LYS A 266 16.06 8.10 -13.89
N ILE A 267 16.24 8.58 -12.66
CA ILE A 267 16.95 7.85 -11.60
C ILE A 267 16.13 6.64 -11.15
N GLY A 268 14.82 6.79 -10.98
CA GLY A 268 13.93 5.69 -10.56
C GLY A 268 13.92 4.53 -11.55
N ILE A 269 13.87 4.81 -12.86
CA ILE A 269 13.93 3.77 -13.91
C ILE A 269 15.29 3.07 -13.88
N ILE A 270 16.38 3.83 -13.83
CA ILE A 270 17.73 3.25 -13.81
C ILE A 270 17.91 2.38 -12.56
N ALA A 271 17.48 2.85 -11.40
CA ALA A 271 17.54 2.10 -10.15
C ALA A 271 16.72 0.81 -10.22
N CYS A 272 15.48 0.86 -10.73
CA CYS A 272 14.66 -0.34 -10.95
C CYS A 272 15.33 -1.32 -11.92
N ALA A 273 15.88 -0.85 -13.04
CA ALA A 273 16.55 -1.69 -14.02
C ALA A 273 17.80 -2.36 -13.42
N LEU A 274 18.63 -1.61 -12.69
CA LEU A 274 19.82 -2.15 -12.01
C LEU A 274 19.44 -3.16 -10.93
N ALA A 275 18.41 -2.88 -10.12
CA ALA A 275 17.92 -3.79 -9.11
C ALA A 275 17.36 -5.09 -9.73
N ALA A 276 16.63 -4.99 -10.84
CA ALA A 276 16.15 -6.14 -11.58
C ALA A 276 17.30 -7.00 -12.10
N VAL A 277 18.30 -6.38 -12.75
CA VAL A 277 19.49 -7.10 -13.26
C VAL A 277 20.26 -7.75 -12.11
N ALA A 278 20.53 -7.02 -11.03
CA ALA A 278 21.22 -7.58 -9.86
C ALA A 278 20.43 -8.74 -9.24
N GLY A 279 19.10 -8.59 -9.13
CA GLY A 279 18.20 -9.63 -8.64
C GLY A 279 18.22 -10.87 -9.53
N VAL A 280 18.21 -10.72 -10.86
CA VAL A 280 18.30 -11.85 -11.82
C VAL A 280 19.66 -12.55 -11.72
N ILE A 281 20.76 -11.79 -11.65
CA ILE A 281 22.10 -12.37 -11.50
C ILE A 281 22.20 -13.16 -10.20
N LEU A 282 21.71 -12.58 -9.10
CA LEU A 282 21.69 -13.26 -7.80
C LEU A 282 20.81 -14.51 -7.85
N SER A 283 19.64 -14.41 -8.46
CA SER A 283 18.72 -15.55 -8.64
C SER A 283 19.39 -16.68 -9.41
N TYR A 284 20.07 -16.36 -10.52
CA TYR A 284 20.82 -17.35 -11.30
C TYR A 284 21.94 -18.00 -10.47
N ARG A 285 22.70 -17.21 -9.68
CA ARG A 285 23.77 -17.72 -8.82
C ARG A 285 23.27 -18.64 -7.71
N LEU A 286 22.07 -18.38 -7.20
CA LEU A 286 21.42 -19.17 -6.16
C LEU A 286 20.59 -20.34 -6.74
N GLY A 287 20.57 -20.49 -8.07
CA GLY A 287 19.77 -21.51 -8.74
C GLY A 287 18.26 -21.26 -8.62
N LEU A 288 17.81 -20.03 -8.43
CA LEU A 288 16.41 -19.61 -8.28
C LEU A 288 15.84 -19.05 -9.61
N THR A 289 15.83 -19.86 -10.66
CA THR A 289 15.51 -19.39 -12.03
C THR A 289 14.09 -18.81 -12.18
N LEU A 290 13.06 -19.45 -11.60
CA LEU A 290 11.68 -18.94 -11.59
C LEU A 290 11.59 -17.60 -10.86
N PHE A 291 12.27 -17.46 -9.72
CA PHE A 291 12.32 -16.19 -9.00
C PHE A 291 12.91 -15.08 -9.88
N GLY A 292 14.01 -15.39 -10.59
CA GLY A 292 14.62 -14.48 -11.57
C GLY A 292 13.66 -14.09 -12.70
N PHE A 293 12.90 -15.04 -13.24
CA PHE A 293 11.88 -14.76 -14.27
C PHE A 293 10.76 -13.84 -13.74
N LEU A 294 10.24 -14.12 -12.54
CA LEU A 294 9.19 -13.31 -11.91
C LEU A 294 9.68 -11.88 -11.61
N LEU A 295 10.95 -11.73 -11.19
CA LEU A 295 11.57 -10.42 -11.01
C LEU A 295 11.58 -9.60 -12.32
N ILE A 296 11.89 -10.23 -13.45
CA ILE A 296 11.87 -9.56 -14.77
C ILE A 296 10.45 -9.13 -15.12
N MET A 297 9.48 -10.03 -15.02
CA MET A 297 8.08 -9.74 -15.34
C MET A 297 7.52 -8.59 -14.51
N GLY A 298 7.74 -8.60 -13.20
CA GLY A 298 7.29 -7.51 -12.32
C GLY A 298 8.01 -6.18 -12.58
N SER A 299 9.31 -6.23 -12.88
CA SER A 299 10.06 -5.02 -13.24
C SER A 299 9.54 -4.37 -14.52
N LEU A 300 9.14 -5.18 -15.52
CA LEU A 300 8.53 -4.68 -16.75
C LEU A 300 7.17 -4.00 -16.47
N GLU A 301 6.33 -4.60 -15.63
CA GLU A 301 5.04 -4.03 -15.23
C GLU A 301 5.22 -2.65 -14.59
N ILE A 302 6.15 -2.51 -13.64
CA ILE A 302 6.46 -1.23 -12.99
C ILE A 302 6.93 -0.18 -14.02
N ILE A 303 7.74 -0.57 -15.01
CA ILE A 303 8.20 0.32 -16.08
C ILE A 303 7.03 0.79 -16.97
N PHE A 304 6.07 -0.09 -17.27
CA PHE A 304 4.88 0.28 -18.05
C PHE A 304 3.99 1.25 -17.26
N GLU A 305 3.71 0.96 -16.00
CA GLU A 305 2.90 1.83 -15.14
C GLU A 305 3.58 3.16 -14.85
N TRP A 306 4.91 3.22 -14.85
CA TRP A 306 5.66 4.45 -14.60
C TRP A 306 5.30 5.55 -15.60
N ARG A 307 4.90 5.22 -16.84
CA ARG A 307 4.41 6.20 -17.81
C ARG A 307 3.13 6.91 -17.35
N GLN A 308 2.33 6.27 -16.49
CA GLN A 308 1.08 6.80 -15.95
C GLN A 308 1.25 7.46 -14.56
N ARG A 309 2.47 7.55 -14.03
CA ARG A 309 2.73 8.03 -12.65
C ARG A 309 2.22 9.44 -12.35
N HIS A 310 2.10 10.30 -13.36
CA HIS A 310 1.60 11.67 -13.18
C HIS A 310 0.12 11.74 -12.78
N GLN A 311 -0.62 10.63 -12.90
CA GLN A 311 -1.99 10.51 -12.43
C GLN A 311 -2.10 10.03 -10.97
N SER A 312 -0.98 9.71 -10.31
CA SER A 312 -1.01 9.18 -8.95
C SER A 312 -1.33 10.28 -7.94
N HIS A 313 -2.37 10.07 -7.15
CA HIS A 313 -2.83 11.01 -6.12
C HIS A 313 -2.10 10.86 -4.78
N LEU A 314 -1.07 10.01 -4.68
CA LEU A 314 -0.37 9.70 -3.43
C LEU A 314 0.84 10.61 -3.21
N LEU A 315 1.01 11.10 -1.98
CA LEU A 315 2.17 11.89 -1.58
C LEU A 315 3.46 11.07 -1.75
N PRO A 316 4.47 11.53 -2.53
CA PRO A 316 5.71 10.78 -2.72
C PRO A 316 6.52 10.67 -1.43
N LEU A 317 7.37 9.64 -1.36
CA LEU A 317 8.37 9.47 -0.30
C LEU A 317 9.46 10.53 -0.40
N ASP A 318 9.89 11.05 0.74
CA ASP A 318 11.11 11.84 0.86
C ASP A 318 12.37 10.95 0.73
N ARG A 319 13.56 11.57 0.74
CA ARG A 319 14.81 10.81 0.57
C ARG A 319 15.05 9.80 1.68
N TYR A 320 14.71 10.16 2.93
CA TYR A 320 14.81 9.25 4.06
C TYR A 320 13.89 8.05 3.85
N GLY A 321 12.61 8.28 3.53
CA GLY A 321 11.63 7.25 3.25
C GLY A 321 12.10 6.31 2.13
N GLN A 322 12.60 6.85 1.02
CA GLN A 322 13.13 6.03 -0.09
C GLN A 322 14.26 5.09 0.37
N ILE A 323 15.25 5.60 1.10
CA ILE A 323 16.39 4.80 1.58
C ILE A 323 15.93 3.77 2.61
N PHE A 324 15.15 4.21 3.61
CA PHE A 324 14.66 3.34 4.67
C PHE A 324 13.81 2.19 4.12
N SER A 325 12.86 2.50 3.24
CA SER A 325 12.01 1.51 2.57
C SER A 325 12.83 0.52 1.74
N THR A 326 13.85 0.99 1.02
CA THR A 326 14.73 0.12 0.22
C THR A 326 15.52 -0.84 1.10
N VAL A 327 16.15 -0.32 2.17
CA VAL A 327 16.91 -1.13 3.12
C VAL A 327 16.01 -2.15 3.81
N TRP A 328 14.82 -1.73 4.23
CA TRP A 328 13.87 -2.60 4.91
C TRP A 328 13.40 -3.75 4.01
N TYR A 329 13.05 -3.44 2.75
CA TYR A 329 12.65 -4.43 1.76
C TYR A 329 13.78 -5.43 1.46
N ILE A 330 15.00 -4.95 1.17
CA ILE A 330 16.15 -5.83 0.91
C ILE A 330 16.47 -6.70 2.12
N GLY A 331 16.40 -6.13 3.33
CA GLY A 331 16.60 -6.85 4.58
C GLY A 331 15.62 -8.00 4.76
N LEU A 332 14.33 -7.79 4.45
CA LEU A 332 13.31 -8.84 4.51
C LEU A 332 13.55 -9.95 3.49
N VAL A 333 13.80 -9.58 2.23
CA VAL A 333 14.12 -10.56 1.17
C VAL A 333 15.33 -11.40 1.57
N ALA A 334 16.41 -10.76 2.03
CA ALA A 334 17.62 -11.43 2.46
C ALA A 334 17.37 -12.36 3.66
N ALA A 335 16.56 -11.93 4.64
CA ALA A 335 16.22 -12.75 5.79
C ALA A 335 15.43 -14.01 5.38
N PHE A 336 14.42 -13.89 4.51
CA PHE A 336 13.65 -15.04 4.04
C PHE A 336 14.48 -16.01 3.19
N VAL A 337 15.28 -15.49 2.25
CA VAL A 337 16.22 -16.31 1.48
C VAL A 337 17.22 -17.01 2.41
N GLY A 338 17.72 -16.30 3.44
CA GLY A 338 18.61 -16.87 4.45
C GLY A 338 17.99 -18.01 5.23
N ILE A 339 16.72 -17.89 5.67
CA ILE A 339 15.99 -18.96 6.35
C ILE A 339 15.83 -20.18 5.43
N ILE A 340 15.41 -19.96 4.17
CA ILE A 340 15.24 -21.04 3.20
C ILE A 340 16.57 -21.75 2.91
N ALA A 341 17.64 -20.99 2.68
CA ALA A 341 18.97 -21.52 2.42
C ALA A 341 19.54 -22.29 3.62
N TYR A 342 19.34 -21.78 4.83
CA TYR A 342 19.75 -22.45 6.07
C TYR A 342 19.13 -23.85 6.17
N PHE A 343 17.81 -23.95 6.07
CA PHE A 343 17.14 -25.24 6.22
C PHE A 343 17.42 -26.21 5.05
N ALA A 344 17.58 -25.71 3.83
CA ALA A 344 17.99 -26.54 2.71
C ALA A 344 19.41 -27.11 2.88
N SER A 345 20.30 -26.39 3.56
CA SER A 345 21.66 -26.86 3.85
C SER A 345 21.71 -28.04 4.84
N LEU A 346 20.62 -28.31 5.58
CA LEU A 346 20.52 -29.44 6.51
C LEU A 346 20.32 -30.80 5.80
N GLY A 347 20.14 -30.81 4.48
CA GLY A 347 20.13 -32.04 3.66
C GLY A 347 18.80 -32.79 3.62
N ASP A 348 17.74 -32.25 4.21
CA ASP A 348 16.39 -32.82 4.13
C ASP A 348 15.71 -32.49 2.79
N SER A 349 15.14 -33.50 2.13
CA SER A 349 14.52 -33.37 0.82
C SER A 349 13.24 -32.53 0.85
N LEU A 350 12.47 -32.53 1.95
CA LEU A 350 11.27 -31.72 2.10
C LEU A 350 11.60 -30.26 2.40
N LEU A 351 12.65 -30.02 3.19
CA LEU A 351 13.07 -28.66 3.54
C LEU A 351 13.78 -27.93 2.37
N SER A 352 14.32 -28.69 1.42
CA SER A 352 14.91 -28.15 0.18
C SER A 352 13.90 -27.89 -0.93
N LEU A 353 12.64 -28.35 -0.82
CA LEU A 353 11.59 -28.15 -1.83
C LEU A 353 11.40 -26.69 -2.23
N PRO A 354 11.38 -25.69 -1.32
CA PRO A 354 11.25 -24.28 -1.70
C PRO A 354 12.36 -23.79 -2.62
N LEU A 355 13.60 -24.23 -2.41
CA LEU A 355 14.73 -23.93 -3.29
C LEU A 355 14.57 -24.60 -4.66
N GLN A 356 14.04 -25.82 -4.70
CA GLN A 356 13.74 -26.50 -5.96
C GLN A 356 12.63 -25.79 -6.73
N ILE A 357 11.52 -25.41 -6.08
CA ILE A 357 10.39 -24.70 -6.70
C ILE A 357 10.83 -23.34 -7.26
N LEU A 358 11.66 -22.61 -6.52
CA LEU A 358 12.19 -21.34 -6.99
C LEU A 358 13.22 -21.54 -8.11
N GLY A 359 13.80 -22.73 -8.24
CA GLY A 359 14.87 -23.06 -9.17
C GLY A 359 14.48 -23.76 -10.47
N THR A 360 13.32 -24.41 -10.51
CA THR A 360 12.66 -24.94 -11.72
C THR A 360 12.07 -23.82 -12.55
#